data_AF-A0A430QUG6-F1
#
_entry.id   AF-A0A430QUG6-F1
#
_cell.length_a   1.000
_cell.length_b   1.000
_cell.length_c   1.000
_cell.angle_alpha   90.00
_cell.angle_beta   90.00
_cell.angle_gamma   90.00
#
_symmetry.space_group_name_H-M   'P 1'
#
loop_
_entity.id
_entity.type
_entity.pdbx_description
1 polymer ?
#
loop_
_entity_poly.entity_id
_entity_poly.type
_entity_poly.pdbx_seq_one_letter_code
_entity_poly.pdbx_strand_id
1 'polypeptide(L)' 'MARTKQTARKSTGGKAPRKQLATKAARKNAPATGGVKRPHRYRSGTVALREIRRYQKSTELLIRKLSFQRLV' A
#
# COMPACT_ATOMS: atom_id res chain seq x y z
N MET A 1 -14.00 22.60 -37.26
CA MET A 1 -15.06 21.95 -36.46
C MET A 1 -14.82 20.44 -36.49
N ALA A 2 -14.12 19.89 -35.49
CA ALA A 2 -13.69 18.49 -35.49
C ALA A 2 -14.79 17.57 -34.94
N ARG A 3 -15.22 16.59 -35.73
CA ARG A 3 -16.25 15.62 -35.39
C ARG A 3 -15.73 14.61 -34.37
N THR A 4 -16.16 14.71 -33.11
CA THR A 4 -15.86 13.72 -32.07
C THR A 4 -16.66 12.44 -32.34
N LYS A 5 -15.99 11.34 -32.69
CA LYS A 5 -16.63 10.02 -32.73
C LYS A 5 -16.77 9.51 -31.29
N GLN A 6 -18.00 9.44 -30.79
CA GLN A 6 -18.31 8.77 -29.52
C GLN A 6 -18.19 7.26 -29.73
N THR A 7 -17.15 6.63 -29.19
CA THR A 7 -17.06 5.17 -29.13
C THR A 7 -17.85 4.67 -27.93
N ALA A 8 -18.78 3.75 -28.15
CA ALA A 8 -19.56 3.14 -27.07
C ALA A 8 -18.64 2.42 -26.07
N ARG A 9 -18.60 2.92 -24.83
CA ARG A 9 -17.96 2.22 -23.71
C ARG A 9 -19.00 1.28 -23.11
N LYS A 10 -18.84 -0.04 -23.30
CA LYS A 10 -19.70 -1.03 -22.64
C LYS A 10 -19.50 -0.92 -21.12
N SER A 11 -20.57 -0.56 -20.42
CA SER A 11 -20.69 -0.62 -18.97
C SER A 11 -21.52 -1.84 -18.60
N THR A 12 -20.87 -2.90 -18.10
CA THR A 12 -21.42 -3.80 -17.07
C THR A 12 -20.37 -4.84 -16.69
N GLY A 13 -19.76 -4.62 -15.52
CA GLY A 13 -19.10 -5.67 -14.77
C GLY A 13 -20.14 -6.39 -13.92
N GLY A 14 -20.33 -7.68 -14.17
CA GLY A 14 -21.09 -8.57 -13.30
C GLY A 14 -20.47 -9.96 -13.39
N LYS A 15 -19.77 -10.40 -12.33
CA LYS A 15 -19.32 -11.79 -12.24
C LYS A 15 -20.54 -12.67 -11.99
N ALA A 16 -20.71 -13.72 -12.81
CA ALA A 16 -21.69 -14.77 -12.56
C ALA A 16 -21.42 -15.49 -11.21
N PRO A 17 -22.45 -16.01 -10.51
CA PRO A 17 -22.24 -16.72 -9.25
C PRO A 17 -21.52 -18.02 -9.52
N ARG A 18 -20.24 -18.09 -9.13
CA ARG A 18 -19.39 -19.27 -9.31
C ARG A 18 -19.43 -20.12 -8.03
N LYS A 19 -19.73 -21.41 -8.19
CA LYS A 19 -19.66 -22.47 -7.16
C LYS A 19 -18.40 -22.30 -6.28
N GLN A 20 -18.55 -22.30 -4.95
CA GLN A 20 -17.41 -22.18 -4.03
C GLN A 20 -16.58 -23.46 -4.07
N LEU A 21 -15.46 -23.38 -4.80
CA LEU A 21 -14.29 -24.22 -4.55
C LEU A 21 -13.30 -23.34 -3.79
N ALA A 22 -12.72 -23.88 -2.72
CA ALA A 22 -11.77 -23.18 -1.87
C ALA A 22 -10.60 -22.67 -2.73
N THR A 23 -10.63 -21.37 -3.05
CA THR A 23 -9.62 -20.73 -3.89
C THR A 23 -8.60 -20.10 -2.97
N LYS A 24 -7.40 -20.68 -2.93
CA LYS A 24 -6.21 -20.04 -2.39
C LYS A 24 -6.09 -18.66 -3.04
N ALA A 25 -6.25 -17.60 -2.27
CA ALA A 25 -6.19 -16.23 -2.78
C ALA A 25 -4.76 -15.96 -3.29
N ALA A 26 -4.54 -16.15 -4.58
CA ALA A 26 -3.36 -15.66 -5.26
C ALA A 26 -3.41 -14.13 -5.18
N ARG A 27 -2.70 -13.55 -4.21
CA ARG A 27 -2.53 -12.10 -4.08
C ARG A 27 -1.82 -11.63 -5.35
N LYS A 28 -2.52 -10.88 -6.20
CA LYS A 28 -1.98 -10.29 -7.43
C LYS A 28 -0.92 -9.24 -7.08
N ASN A 29 0.34 -9.65 -6.99
CA ASN A 29 1.49 -8.74 -6.89
C ASN A 29 2.34 -8.70 -8.17
N ALA A 30 1.94 -9.41 -9.23
CA ALA A 30 2.65 -9.39 -10.50
C ALA A 30 1.69 -8.98 -11.64
N PRO A 31 1.97 -7.90 -12.39
CA PRO A 31 1.37 -7.73 -13.70
C PRO A 31 1.85 -8.88 -14.62
N ALA A 32 0.92 -9.67 -15.14
CA ALA A 32 1.19 -10.50 -16.31
C ALA A 32 1.37 -9.53 -17.48
N THR A 33 2.58 -9.52 -18.05
CA THR A 33 3.04 -8.68 -19.17
C THR A 33 2.98 -7.16 -18.95
N GLY A 34 4.06 -6.63 -18.37
CA GLY A 34 4.36 -5.19 -18.25
C GLY A 34 5.22 -4.94 -17.01
N GLY A 35 6.33 -4.20 -17.14
CA GLY A 35 7.32 -4.02 -16.07
C GLY A 35 6.72 -3.71 -14.69
N VAL A 36 7.23 -4.37 -13.65
CA VAL A 36 6.77 -4.20 -12.27
C VAL A 36 6.87 -2.72 -11.88
N LYS A 37 5.75 -2.13 -11.45
CA LYS A 37 5.73 -0.76 -10.91
C LYS A 37 6.78 -0.67 -9.79
N ARG A 38 7.73 0.26 -9.92
CA ARG A 38 8.75 0.46 -8.88
C ARG A 38 8.09 0.64 -7.52
N PRO A 39 8.60 0.00 -6.45
CA PRO A 39 8.11 0.23 -5.11
C PRO A 39 8.08 1.71 -4.77
N HIS A 40 7.01 2.17 -4.12
CA HIS A 40 6.90 3.55 -3.69
C HIS A 40 7.94 3.83 -2.61
N ARG A 41 8.77 4.86 -2.83
CA ARG A 41 9.72 5.37 -1.84
C ARG A 41 9.33 6.78 -1.44
N TYR A 42 9.28 7.03 -0.12
CA TYR A 42 9.06 8.36 0.41
C TYR A 42 10.26 9.28 0.12
N ARG A 43 10.01 10.58 0.00
CA ARG A 43 11.07 11.58 -0.10
C ARG A 43 11.86 11.66 1.21
N SER A 44 13.10 12.12 1.13
CA SER A 44 13.88 12.46 2.33
C SER A 44 13.08 13.43 3.20
N GLY A 45 13.21 13.29 4.52
CA GLY A 45 12.47 14.10 5.49
C GLY A 45 11.01 13.70 5.72
N THR A 46 10.32 13.06 4.77
CA THR A 46 8.90 12.67 4.97
C THR A 46 8.71 11.71 6.13
N VAL A 47 9.58 10.70 6.25
CA VAL A 47 9.51 9.73 7.35
C VAL A 47 9.98 10.38 8.66
N ALA A 48 11.02 11.21 8.62
CA ALA A 48 11.53 11.91 9.79
C ALA A 48 10.47 12.83 10.43
N LEU A 49 9.77 13.65 9.65
CA LEU A 49 8.70 14.51 10.15
C LEU A 49 7.54 13.70 10.75
N ARG A 50 7.24 12.53 10.18
CA ARG A 50 6.22 11.62 10.73
C ARG A 50 6.65 11.04 12.08
N GLU A 51 7.92 10.69 12.23
CA GLU A 51 8.48 10.16 13.48
C GLU A 51 8.56 11.23 14.57
N ILE A 52 8.99 12.46 14.24
CA ILE A 52 8.98 13.61 15.18
C ILE A 52 7.57 13.83 15.74
N ARG A 53 6.56 13.90 14.85
CA ARG A 53 5.16 14.08 15.29
C ARG A 53 4.65 12.91 16.14
N ARG A 54 5.07 11.67 15.83
CA ARG A 54 4.70 10.49 16.63
C ARG A 54 5.25 10.60 18.05
N TYR A 55 6.54 10.87 18.20
CA TYR A 55 7.21 10.91 19.52
C TYR A 55 6.87 12.14 20.34
N GLN A 56 6.48 13.25 19.71
CA GLN A 56 5.95 14.40 20.44
C GLN A 56 4.53 14.17 20.98
N LYS A 57 3.79 13.21 20.40
CA LYS A 57 2.41 12.88 20.82
C LYS A 57 2.37 11.79 21.90
N SER A 58 3.34 10.87 21.91
CA SER A 58 3.44 9.79 22.91
C SER A 58 4.48 10.10 23.99
N THR A 59 4.43 9.36 25.09
CA THR A 59 5.40 9.46 26.20
C THR A 59 6.06 8.11 26.50
N GLU A 60 6.22 7.27 25.47
CA GLU A 60 6.86 5.97 25.60
C GLU A 60 8.39 6.11 25.74
N LEU A 61 9.02 5.15 26.41
CA LEU A 61 10.48 5.15 26.54
C LEU A 61 11.12 4.90 25.17
N LEU A 62 12.03 5.79 24.77
CA LEU A 62 12.77 5.68 23.51
C LEU A 62 13.88 4.61 23.57
N ILE A 63 14.33 4.25 24.77
CA ILE A 63 15.34 3.22 25.01
C ILE A 63 14.67 2.02 25.68
N ARG A 64 15.05 0.81 25.26
CA ARG A 64 14.53 -0.44 25.84
C ARG A 64 14.95 -0.58 27.30
N LYS A 65 14.01 -0.99 28.15
CA LYS A 65 14.25 -1.16 29.60
C LYS A 65 15.40 -2.13 29.91
N LEU A 66 15.40 -3.34 29.32
CA LEU A 66 16.40 -4.37 29.64
C LEU A 66 17.84 -3.95 29.30
N SER A 67 18.06 -3.27 28.17
CA SER A 67 19.40 -2.79 27.82
C SER A 67 19.86 -1.66 28.74
N PHE A 68 18.95 -0.78 29.15
CA PHE A 68 19.26 0.31 30.08
C PHE A 68 19.52 -0.20 31.50
N GLN A 69 18.74 -1.19 31.95
CA GLN A 69 18.90 -1.81 33.27
C GLN A 69 20.27 -2.48 33.46
N ARG A 70 20.89 -3.00 32.40
CA ARG A 70 22.23 -3.60 32.48
C ARG A 70 23.37 -2.56 32.55
N LEU A 71 23.08 -1.31 32.21
CA LEU A 71 24.08 -0.24 32.15
C LEU A 71 24.19 0.55 33.47
N VAL A 72 23.13 0.56 34.27
CA VAL A 72 23.08 1.18 35.61
C VAL A 72 23.69 0.23 36.63
#